data_AF-A0A7R9IA32-F1
#
_entry.id   AF-A0A7R9IA32-F1
#
_cell.length_a   1.000
_cell.length_b   1.000
_cell.length_c   1.000
_cell.angle_alpha   90.00
_cell.angle_beta   90.00
_cell.angle_gamma   90.00
#
_symmetry.space_group_name_H-M   'P 1'
#
loop_
_entity.id
_entity.type
_entity.pdbx_description
1 polymer ?
#
loop_
_entity_poly.entity_id
_entity_poly.type
_entity_poly.pdbx_seq_one_letter_code
_entity_poly.pdbx_strand_id
1 'polypeptide(L)'
;MPPGTLGVMWSVTWVYLVRDDPGQDPRISSQESSYLKEVLKQRTAPNQVVKYPWMGFVSSPAVWAIFVAHFVMDWGLFTSITQLPTFIKGKHFHHSAADIHQ
;
A
#
# COMPACT_ATOMS: atom_id res chain seq x y z
N MET A 1 -18.34 -17.72 -11.76
CA MET A 1 -18.55 -16.60 -10.82
C MET A 1 -18.06 -15.31 -11.49
N PRO A 2 -18.83 -14.21 -11.46
CA PRO A 2 -18.39 -12.93 -12.01
C PRO A 2 -17.08 -12.45 -11.34
N PRO A 3 -16.18 -11.74 -12.05
CA PRO A 3 -14.92 -11.23 -11.48
C PRO A 3 -15.11 -10.35 -10.22
N GLY A 4 -16.28 -9.74 -10.05
CA GLY A 4 -16.59 -8.87 -8.90
C GLY A 4 -17.04 -9.58 -7.63
N THR A 5 -17.44 -10.87 -7.68
CA THR A 5 -18.03 -11.54 -6.50
C THR A 5 -17.04 -11.68 -5.35
N LEU A 6 -15.77 -12.00 -5.64
CA LEU A 6 -14.72 -12.11 -4.62
C LEU A 6 -14.44 -10.77 -3.95
N GLY A 7 -14.42 -9.68 -4.73
CA GLY A 7 -14.25 -8.34 -4.21
C GLY A 7 -15.38 -7.95 -3.26
N VAL A 8 -16.64 -8.18 -3.66
CA VAL A 8 -17.80 -7.89 -2.80
C VAL A 8 -17.78 -8.71 -1.52
N MET A 9 -17.52 -10.02 -1.60
CA MET A 9 -17.41 -10.87 -0.41
C MET A 9 -16.30 -10.40 0.54
N TRP A 10 -15.15 -9.99 -0.01
CA TRP A 10 -14.05 -9.45 0.78
C TRP A 10 -14.41 -8.11 1.44
N SER A 11 -15.01 -7.18 0.69
CA SER A 11 -15.47 -5.89 1.22
C SER A 11 -16.46 -6.04 2.36
N VAL A 12 -17.43 -6.94 2.21
CA VAL A 12 -18.40 -7.25 3.26
C VAL A 12 -17.69 -7.81 4.50
N THR A 13 -16.76 -8.76 4.30
CA THR A 13 -15.97 -9.34 5.40
C THR A 13 -15.14 -8.27 6.14
N TRP A 14 -14.52 -7.35 5.40
CA TRP A 14 -13.74 -6.25 5.98
C TRP A 14 -14.58 -5.32 6.85
N VAL A 15 -15.77 -4.91 6.38
CA VAL A 15 -16.71 -4.07 7.15
C VAL A 15 -17.15 -4.76 8.44
N TYR A 16 -17.31 -6.08 8.43
CA TYR A 16 -17.69 -6.80 9.65
C TYR A 16 -16.53 -7.01 10.63
N LEU A 17 -15.29 -7.15 10.16
CA LEU A 17 -14.12 -7.45 10.99
C LEU A 17 -13.41 -6.21 11.52
N VAL A 18 -13.34 -5.13 10.74
CA VAL A 18 -12.55 -3.94 11.08
C VAL A 18 -13.45 -2.91 11.76
N ARG A 19 -12.94 -2.32 12.85
CA ARG A 19 -13.57 -1.23 13.59
C ARG A 19 -12.59 -0.07 13.65
N ASP A 20 -13.07 1.14 13.36
CA ASP A 20 -12.24 2.35 13.36
C ASP A 20 -12.01 2.91 14.78
N ASP A 21 -12.89 2.58 15.72
CA ASP A 21 -12.85 3.08 17.09
C ASP A 21 -12.59 1.93 18.09
N PRO A 22 -11.45 1.95 18.82
CA PRO A 22 -11.14 0.93 19.82
C PRO A 22 -12.09 0.96 21.02
N GLY A 23 -12.83 2.06 21.25
CA GLY A 23 -13.87 2.19 22.25
C GLY A 23 -15.21 1.55 21.87
N GLN A 24 -15.42 1.19 20.60
CA GLN A 24 -16.62 0.50 20.10
C GLN A 24 -16.39 -1.01 19.87
N ASP A 25 -15.18 -1.51 20.13
CA ASP A 25 -14.86 -2.93 19.96
C ASP A 25 -15.27 -3.74 21.21
N PRO A 26 -16.21 -4.70 21.11
CA PRO A 26 -16.58 -5.58 22.22
C PRO A 26 -15.45 -6.50 22.68
N ARG A 27 -14.39 -6.67 21.88
CA ARG A 27 -13.24 -7.55 22.14
C ARG A 27 -12.09 -6.84 22.86
N ILE A 28 -12.17 -5.51 23.04
CA ILE A 28 -11.12 -4.78 23.73
C ILE A 28 -11.15 -5.09 25.23
N SER A 29 -9.99 -5.42 25.79
CA SER A 29 -9.84 -5.59 27.23
C SER A 29 -10.00 -4.24 27.94
N SER A 30 -10.57 -4.23 29.16
CA SER A 30 -10.66 -3.03 29.98
C SER A 30 -9.30 -2.38 30.24
N GLN A 31 -8.24 -3.19 30.31
CA GLN A 31 -6.86 -2.74 30.47
C GLN A 31 -6.32 -2.04 29.21
N GLU A 32 -6.57 -2.62 28.04
CA GLU A 32 -6.16 -2.05 26.75
C GLU A 32 -6.93 -0.75 26.45
N SER A 33 -8.23 -0.73 26.71
CA SER A 33 -9.05 0.48 26.57
C SER A 33 -8.57 1.62 27.46
N SER A 34 -8.19 1.31 28.71
CA SER A 34 -7.68 2.31 29.65
C SER A 34 -6.31 2.84 29.22
N TYR A 35 -5.41 1.96 28.80
CA TYR A 35 -4.10 2.34 28.26
C TYR A 35 -4.23 3.23 27.02
N LEU A 36 -5.07 2.85 26.05
CA LEU A 36 -5.30 3.65 24.85
C LEU A 36 -5.89 5.02 25.17
N LYS A 37 -6.87 5.10 26.09
CA LYS A 37 -7.44 6.37 26.54
C LYS A 37 -6.40 7.26 27.20
N GLU A 38 -5.50 6.71 28.00
CA GLU A 38 -4.42 7.45 28.64
C GLU A 38 -3.42 7.99 27.61
N VAL A 39 -2.95 7.13 26.69
CA VAL A 39 -2.02 7.51 25.62
C VAL A 39 -2.65 8.54 24.68
N LEU A 40 -3.91 8.36 24.29
CA LEU A 40 -4.63 9.31 23.42
C LEU A 40 -4.83 10.65 24.12
N LYS A 41 -5.22 10.65 25.40
CA LYS A 41 -5.35 11.89 26.20
C LYS A 41 -4.01 12.63 26.32
N GLN A 42 -2.90 11.91 26.37
CA GLN A 42 -1.55 12.49 26.38
C GLN A 42 -1.16 13.08 25.02
N ARG A 43 -1.70 12.54 23.91
CA ARG A 43 -1.45 13.02 22.55
C ARG A 43 -2.37 14.16 22.12
N THR A 44 -3.57 14.25 22.69
CA THR A 44 -4.61 15.18 22.28
C THR A 44 -4.97 16.10 23.44
N ALA A 45 -4.29 17.24 23.55
CA ALA A 45 -4.80 18.33 24.37
C ALA A 45 -6.16 18.75 23.80
N PRO A 46 -7.26 18.76 24.60
CA PRO A 46 -8.63 18.76 24.10
C PRO A 46 -9.09 20.04 23.37
N ASN A 47 -8.20 20.94 22.98
CA ASN A 47 -8.52 22.15 22.21
C ASN A 47 -7.34 22.69 21.40
N GLN A 48 -6.31 21.89 21.12
CA GLN A 48 -5.15 22.37 20.37
C GLN A 48 -5.34 22.11 18.87
N VAL A 49 -5.46 23.17 18.08
CA VAL A 49 -5.41 23.08 16.62
C VAL A 49 -4.03 22.53 16.26
N VAL A 50 -3.97 21.27 15.82
CA VAL A 50 -2.72 20.62 15.43
C VAL A 50 -2.25 21.24 14.12
N LYS A 51 -1.24 22.10 14.19
CA LYS A 51 -0.58 22.64 13.00
C LYS A 51 0.48 21.63 12.53
N TYR A 52 0.12 20.81 11.55
CA TYR A 52 1.07 19.86 10.95
C TYR A 52 2.17 20.60 10.17
N PRO A 53 3.46 20.31 10.40
CA PRO A 53 4.56 20.97 9.71
C PRO A 53 4.77 20.37 8.32
N TRP A 54 3.83 20.57 7.40
CA TRP A 54 3.87 20.03 6.04
C TRP A 54 5.19 20.29 5.31
N MET A 55 5.72 21.51 5.43
CA MET A 55 6.99 21.88 4.79
C MET A 55 8.19 21.17 5.42
N GLY A 56 8.16 20.89 6.73
CA GLY A 56 9.21 20.13 7.41
C GLY A 56 9.15 18.65 7.06
N PHE A 57 7.95 18.11 6.87
CA PHE A 57 7.73 16.74 6.40
C PHE A 57 8.26 16.56 4.97
N VAL A 58 7.87 17.43 4.04
CA VAL A 58 8.30 17.34 2.63
C VAL A 58 9.79 17.65 2.46
N SER A 59 10.38 18.51 3.31
CA SER A 59 11.82 18.79 3.27
C SER A 59 12.68 17.70 3.91
N SER A 60 12.08 16.66 4.50
CA SER A 60 12.83 15.62 5.22
C SER A 60 13.57 14.69 4.25
N PRO A 61 14.88 14.46 4.44
CA PRO A 61 15.65 13.54 3.58
C PRO A 61 15.14 12.09 3.68
N ALA A 62 14.61 11.68 4.84
CA ALA A 62 14.03 10.36 5.00
C ALA A 62 12.78 10.15 4.14
N VAL A 63 11.95 11.18 3.99
CA VAL A 63 10.74 11.13 3.13
C VAL A 63 11.13 10.96 1.67
N TRP A 64 12.14 11.71 1.21
CA TRP A 64 12.66 11.56 -0.15
C TRP A 64 13.31 10.20 -0.39
N ALA A 65 14.04 9.65 0.58
CA ALA A 65 14.62 8.32 0.47
C ALA A 65 13.55 7.24 0.26
N ILE A 66 12.46 7.28 1.03
CA ILE A 66 11.33 6.36 0.89
C ILE A 66 10.64 6.55 -0.47
N PHE A 67 10.42 7.80 -0.88
CA PHE A 67 9.79 8.13 -2.15
C PHE A 67 10.59 7.59 -3.34
N VAL A 68 11.91 7.85 -3.38
CA VAL A 68 12.78 7.36 -4.45
C VAL A 68 12.84 5.84 -4.46
N ALA A 69 12.93 5.20 -3.29
CA ALA A 69 12.94 3.75 -3.20
C ALA A 69 11.66 3.11 -3.78
N HIS A 70 10.49 3.66 -3.43
CA HIS A 70 9.21 3.20 -4.01
C HIS A 70 9.14 3.49 -5.51
N PHE A 71 9.53 4.69 -5.93
CA PHE A 71 9.53 5.06 -7.34
C PHE A 71 10.39 4.12 -8.20
N VAL A 72 11.60 3.81 -7.76
CA VAL A 72 12.50 2.88 -8.46
C VAL A 72 11.93 1.47 -8.47
N MET A 73 11.29 1.03 -7.38
CA MET A 73 10.64 -0.28 -7.29
C MET A 73 9.48 -0.40 -8.30
N ASP A 74 8.57 0.57 -8.31
CA ASP A 74 7.41 0.59 -9.20
C ASP A 74 7.85 0.72 -10.66
N TRP A 75 8.80 1.61 -10.94
CA TRP A 75 9.35 1.78 -12.29
C TRP A 75 10.05 0.50 -12.78
N GLY A 76 10.86 -0.12 -11.92
CA GLY A 76 11.58 -1.35 -12.24
C GLY A 76 10.63 -2.52 -12.51
N LEU A 77 9.58 -2.66 -11.69
CA LEU A 77 8.56 -3.68 -11.87
C LEU A 77 7.75 -3.44 -13.15
N PHE A 78 7.28 -2.21 -13.38
CA PHE A 78 6.54 -1.84 -14.59
C PHE A 78 7.37 -2.06 -15.85
N THR A 79 8.65 -1.66 -15.83
CA THR A 79 9.58 -1.90 -16.94
C THR A 79 9.74 -3.41 -17.17
N SER A 80 9.92 -4.19 -16.10
CA SER A 80 10.04 -5.64 -16.21
C SER A 80 8.80 -6.27 -16.84
N ILE A 81 7.60 -5.91 -16.38
CA ILE A 81 6.33 -6.43 -16.91
C ILE A 81 6.13 -6.03 -18.39
N THR A 82 6.45 -4.80 -18.76
CA THR A 82 6.22 -4.27 -20.12
C THR A 82 7.24 -4.78 -21.14
N GLN A 83 8.49 -4.98 -20.72
CA GLN A 83 9.55 -5.45 -21.62
C GLN A 83 9.65 -6.98 -21.71
N LEU A 84 9.10 -7.72 -20.73
CA LEU A 84 9.10 -9.19 -20.73
C LEU A 84 8.46 -9.79 -22.02
N PRO A 85 7.31 -9.32 -22.52
CA PRO A 85 6.73 -9.82 -23.77
C PRO A 85 7.62 -9.57 -24.98
N THR A 86 8.29 -8.41 -25.05
CA THR A 86 9.17 -8.04 -26.17
C THR A 86 10.45 -8.85 -26.15
N PHE A 87 11.04 -9.09 -24.98
CA PHE A 87 12.24 -9.90 -24.81
C PHE A 87 12.02 -11.37 -25.20
N ILE A 88 10.87 -11.94 -24.82
CA ILE A 88 10.52 -13.33 -25.15
C ILE A 88 10.16 -13.47 -26.64
N LYS A 89 9.38 -12.54 -27.20
CA LYS A 89 9.01 -12.58 -28.63
C LYS A 89 10.21 -12.33 -29.54
N GLY A 90 11.06 -11.35 -29.23
CA GLY A 90 12.24 -11.03 -30.05
C GLY A 90 13.15 -12.24 -30.25
N LYS A 91 13.48 -12.98 -29.18
CA LYS A 91 14.31 -14.18 -29.28
C LYS A 91 13.66 -15.31 -30.10
N HIS A 92 12.36 -15.52 -29.96
CA HIS A 92 11.65 -16.56 -30.70
C HIS A 92 11.50 -16.22 -32.20
N PHE A 93 11.33 -14.96 -32.56
CA PHE A 93 11.25 -14.52 -33.96
C PHE A 93 12.60 -14.51 -34.67
N HIS A 94 13.69 -14.15 -33.98
CA HIS A 94 15.03 -14.15 -34.58
C HIS A 94 15.55 -15.55 -34.90
N HIS A 95 15.26 -16.58 -34.09
CA HIS A 95 15.59 -17.97 -34.46
C HIS A 95 14.70 -18.48 -35.61
N SER A 96 13.39 -18.24 -35.56
CA SER A 96 12.48 -18.70 -36.62
C SER A 96 12.78 -18.10 -38.00
N ALA A 97 13.26 -16.85 -38.10
CA ALA A 97 13.61 -16.25 -39.39
C ALA A 97 14.97 -16.74 -39.93
N ALA A 98 15.89 -17.12 -39.05
CA ALA A 98 17.17 -17.71 -39.44
C ALA A 98 16.99 -19.15 -39.98
N ASP A 99 16.04 -19.90 -39.42
CA ASP A 99 15.75 -21.28 -39.83
C ASP A 99 14.94 -21.38 -41.15
N ILE A 100 14.27 -20.32 -41.60
CA ILE A 100 13.49 -20.32 -42.87
C ILE A 100 14.38 -20.04 -44.10
N HIS A 101 15.60 -19.54 -43.88
CA HIS A 101 16.56 -19.22 -44.94
C HIS A 101 17.70 -20.26 -45.09
N GLN A 102 17.57 -21.42 -44.46
CA GLN A 102 18.51 -22.54 -44.58
C GLN A 102 17.79 -23.80 -45.06
#